data_AF-C9D9G3-F1
#
_entry.id   AF-C9D9G3-F1
#
_cell.length_a   1.000
_cell.length_b   1.000
_cell.length_c   1.000
_cell.angle_alpha   90.00
_cell.angle_beta   90.00
_cell.angle_gamma   90.00
#
_symmetry.space_group_name_H-M   'P 1'
#
loop_
_entity.id
_entity.type
_entity.pdbx_description
1 polymer ?
#
loop_
_entity_poly.entity_id
_entity_poly.type
_entity_poly.pdbx_seq_one_letter_code
_entity_poly.pdbx_strand_id
1 'polypeptide(L)' 'SKMRGQAFVIFKEISSATNALRSMQGFPFYDKPMRIQYCKTDSDIIAKMKGTFSERPKKHK' A
#
# COMPACT_ATOMS: atom_id res chain seq x y z
N SER A 1 -12.41 11.56 -7.98
CA SER A 1 -12.20 10.99 -6.63
C SER A 1 -11.12 9.89 -6.63
N LYS A 2 -9.87 10.20 -7.04
CA LYS A 2 -8.84 9.20 -7.37
C LYS A 2 -8.38 8.28 -6.21
N MET A 3 -8.71 8.63 -4.96
CA MET A 3 -8.29 7.92 -3.74
C MET A 3 -9.45 7.37 -2.89
N ARG A 4 -10.72 7.67 -3.22
CA ARG A 4 -11.85 7.22 -2.37
C ARG A 4 -11.98 5.70 -2.46
N GLY A 5 -12.12 5.04 -1.31
CA GLY A 5 -12.25 3.58 -1.23
C GLY A 5 -10.94 2.80 -1.37
N GLN A 6 -9.79 3.49 -1.32
CA GLN A 6 -8.46 2.88 -1.39
C GLN A 6 -7.62 3.35 -0.21
N ALA A 7 -6.78 2.46 0.30
CA ALA A 7 -5.84 2.75 1.38
C ALA A 7 -4.49 2.08 1.09
N PHE A 8 -3.44 2.63 1.69
CA PHE A 8 -2.08 2.10 1.64
C PHE A 8 -1.65 1.71 3.05
N VAL A 9 -1.23 0.46 3.23
CA VAL A 9 -0.71 -0.05 4.51
C VAL A 9 0.76 -0.39 4.30
N ILE A 10 1.62 0.14 5.14
CA ILE A 10 3.07 -0.04 5.04
C ILE A 10 3.50 -0.99 6.16
N PHE A 11 4.09 -2.11 5.77
CA PHE A 11 4.70 -3.06 6.69
C PHE A 11 6.22 -2.83 6.73
N LYS A 12 6.83 -3.14 7.88
CA LYS A 12 8.29 -3.13 8.03
C LYS A 12 8.96 -4.21 7.17
N GLU A 13 8.32 -5.37 7.04
CA GLU A 13 8.84 -6.54 6.33
C GLU A 13 7.89 -7.00 5.21
N ILE A 14 8.48 -7.52 4.12
CA ILE A 14 7.74 -8.05 2.96
C ILE A 14 6.94 -9.31 3.33
N SER A 15 7.48 -10.13 4.23
CA SER A 15 6.83 -11.32 4.79
C SER A 15 5.47 -10.96 5.42
N SER A 16 5.43 -9.91 6.25
CA SER A 16 4.21 -9.44 6.89
C SER A 16 3.18 -8.95 5.88
N ALA A 17 3.61 -8.20 4.85
CA ALA A 17 2.72 -7.75 3.77
C ALA A 17 2.16 -8.95 2.97
N THR A 18 2.99 -9.96 2.72
CA THR A 18 2.58 -11.20 2.03
C THR A 18 1.55 -11.98 2.84
N ASN A 19 1.77 -12.09 4.16
CA ASN A 19 0.85 -12.77 5.06
C ASN A 19 -0.51 -12.04 5.08
N ALA A 20 -0.50 -10.72 5.27
CA ALA A 20 -1.72 -9.91 5.25
C ALA A 20 -2.50 -10.05 3.93
N LEU A 21 -1.80 -10.02 2.79
CA LEU A 21 -2.43 -10.23 1.47
C LEU A 21 -3.11 -11.59 1.40
N ARG A 22 -2.42 -12.67 1.78
CA ARG A 22 -2.98 -14.03 1.67
C ARG A 22 -4.12 -14.28 2.65
N SER A 23 -3.98 -13.84 3.89
CA SER A 23 -4.95 -14.11 4.96
C SER A 23 -6.21 -13.25 4.88
N MET A 24 -6.09 -12.01 4.39
CA MET A 24 -7.19 -11.04 4.40
C MET A 24 -7.80 -10.79 3.01
N GLN A 25 -7.35 -11.48 1.96
CA GLN A 25 -7.93 -11.33 0.63
C GLN A 25 -9.41 -11.69 0.64
N GLY A 26 -10.26 -10.80 0.13
CA GLY A 26 -11.70 -11.03 0.06
C GLY A 26 -12.44 -10.93 1.39
N PHE A 27 -11.74 -10.63 2.51
CA PHE A 27 -12.37 -10.48 3.82
C PHE A 27 -13.50 -9.43 3.75
N PRO A 28 -14.72 -9.74 4.25
CA PRO A 28 -15.82 -8.79 4.26
C PRO A 28 -15.51 -7.58 5.16
N PHE A 29 -15.50 -6.38 4.59
CA PHE A 29 -15.21 -5.14 5.30
C PHE A 29 -16.17 -4.05 4.86
N TYR A 30 -16.98 -3.52 5.79
CA TYR A 30 -18.10 -2.62 5.48
C TYR A 30 -18.99 -3.15 4.35
N ASP A 31 -19.42 -4.41 4.48
CA ASP A 31 -20.27 -5.13 3.53
C ASP A 31 -19.72 -5.26 2.11
N LYS A 32 -18.40 -5.07 1.93
CA LYS A 32 -17.71 -5.24 0.65
C LYS A 32 -16.47 -6.13 0.82
N PRO A 33 -16.20 -7.05 -0.11
CA PRO A 33 -14.99 -7.86 -0.05
C PRO A 33 -13.75 -6.97 -0.27
N MET A 34 -12.80 -7.02 0.65
CA MET A 34 -11.55 -6.29 0.51
C MET A 34 -10.70 -6.86 -0.64
N ARG A 35 -10.08 -5.98 -1.43
CA ARG A 35 -9.11 -6.36 -2.46
C ARG A 35 -7.74 -5.81 -2.11
N ILE A 36 -6.80 -6.70 -1.85
CA ILE A 36 -5.43 -6.38 -1.43
C ILE A 36 -4.47 -6.72 -2.57
N GLN A 37 -3.56 -5.79 -2.87
CA GLN A 37 -2.51 -5.94 -3.88
C GLN A 37 -1.21 -5.32 -3.35
N TYR A 38 -0.07 -5.77 -3.87
CA TYR A 38 1.18 -5.05 -3.67
C TYR A 38 1.13 -3.68 -4.33
N CYS A 39 1.79 -2.72 -3.70
CA CYS A 39 2.00 -1.42 -4.31
C CYS A 39 3.00 -1.54 -5.47
N LYS A 40 2.77 -0.76 -6.52
CA LYS A 40 3.67 -0.70 -7.68
C LYS A 40 5.00 -0.01 -7.36
N THR A 41 5.02 0.82 -6.34
CA THR A 41 6.18 1.61 -5.93
C THR A 41 6.30 1.59 -4.41
N ASP A 42 7.52 1.70 -3.91
CA ASP A 42 7.77 1.88 -2.48
C ASP A 42 7.11 3.16 -1.95
N SER A 43 6.70 3.10 -0.69
CA SER A 43 6.27 4.28 0.07
C SER A 43 7.49 5.13 0.43
N ASP A 44 7.27 6.42 0.70
CA ASP A 44 8.39 7.34 0.98
C ASP A 44 9.21 6.89 2.20
N ILE A 45 8.58 6.33 3.24
CA ILE A 45 9.29 5.83 4.41
C ILE A 45 10.17 4.61 4.07
N ILE A 46 9.68 3.68 3.26
CA ILE A 46 10.45 2.51 2.83
C ILE A 46 11.59 2.93 1.91
N ALA A 47 11.34 3.86 0.98
CA ALA A 47 12.37 4.39 0.09
C ALA A 47 13.46 5.13 0.87
N LYS A 48 13.09 5.90 1.92
CA LYS A 48 14.06 6.54 2.82
C LYS A 48 14.89 5.53 3.59
N MET A 49 14.27 4.47 4.13
CA MET A 49 14.99 3.39 4.82
C MET A 49 15.96 2.64 3.91
N LYS A 50 15.61 2.46 2.62
CA LYS A 50 16.47 1.81 1.62
C LYS A 50 17.53 2.74 1.01
N GLY A 51 17.49 4.05 1.28
CA GLY A 51 18.35 5.04 0.64
C GLY A 51 18.01 5.30 -0.85
N THR A 52 16.82 4.93 -1.31
CA THR A 52 16.35 5.08 -2.70
C THR A 52 15.33 6.21 -2.88
N PHE A 53 15.11 7.02 -1.84
CA PHE A 53 14.14 8.11 -1.88
C PHE A 53 14.55 9.21 -2.87
N SER A 54 13.60 9.59 -3.73
CA SER A 54 13.67 10.77 -4.60
C SER A 54 12.40 11.60 -4.43
N GLU A 55 12.54 12.92 -4.46
CA GLU A 55 11.38 13.80 -4.36
C GLU A 55 10.46 13.63 -5.56
N ARG A 56 9.19 13.34 -5.29
CA ARG A 56 8.19 13.20 -6.35
C ARG A 56 7.75 14.60 -6.80
N PRO A 57 7.68 14.87 -8.13
CA PRO A 57 7.19 16.15 -8.62
C PRO A 57 5.77 16.40 -8.10
N LYS A 58 5.50 17.64 -7.67
CA LYS A 58 4.17 18.04 -7.22
C LYS A 58 3.18 17.85 -8.37
N LYS A 59 2.24 16.92 -8.21
CA LYS A 59 1.13 16.78 -9.15
C LYS A 59 0.32 18.08 -9.13
N HIS A 60 0.29 18.78 -10.26
CA HIS A 60 -0.67 19.85 -10.46
C HIS A 60 -2.07 19.23 -10.43
N LYS A 61 -3.00 19.89 -9.73
CA LYS A 61 -4.34 19.37 -9.43
C LYS A 61 -5.17 19.17 -10.70
#